data_AF-A0A554FUI8-F1
#
_entry.id   AF-A0A554FUI8-F1
#
_cell.length_a   1.000
_cell.length_b   1.000
_cell.length_c   1.000
_cell.angle_alpha   90.00
_cell.angle_beta   90.00
_cell.angle_gamma   90.00
#
_symmetry.space_group_name_H-M   'P 1'
#
loop_
_entity.id
_entity.type
_entity.pdbx_description
1 polymer ?
#
loop_
_entity_poly.entity_id
_entity_poly.type
_entity_poly.pdbx_seq_one_letter_code
_entity_poly.pdbx_strand_id
1 'polypeptide(L)'
;MDATSRAVCLGLGWLLTGCATRSGTVVEGSLQPRHFRFVTVVSKTEPEEGGWREACLQVPLRRDTGEVFLCTLGIGMPLQTTRMGLIPTRLAQRISADCANLAAQAVFSSTTPVTALGLACTEFRSTFGIALSGAVIGSRVGQRCHEQTTPVLPGFQEP
;
A
#
# COMPACT_ATOMS: atom_id res chain seq x y z
N MET A 1 -54.92 31.27 40.12
CA MET A 1 -54.64 30.22 41.11
C MET A 1 -55.14 28.92 40.52
N ASP A 2 -54.25 28.09 39.97
CA ASP A 2 -54.16 26.69 40.36
C ASP A 2 -52.91 26.07 39.74
N ALA A 3 -52.15 25.43 40.60
CA ALA A 3 -50.85 24.85 40.35
C ALA A 3 -51.04 23.38 40.01
N THR A 4 -50.46 22.90 38.90
CA THR A 4 -50.14 21.48 38.81
C THR A 4 -48.92 21.28 37.91
N SER A 5 -47.77 21.20 38.58
CA SER A 5 -46.53 20.67 38.04
C SER A 5 -46.65 19.15 37.92
N ARG A 6 -46.33 18.59 36.75
CA ARG A 6 -45.94 17.18 36.62
C ARG A 6 -44.94 17.03 35.48
N ALA A 7 -43.67 17.02 35.88
CA ALA A 7 -42.58 16.48 35.10
C ALA A 7 -42.73 14.96 34.97
N VAL A 8 -42.60 14.44 33.74
CA VAL A 8 -42.21 13.05 33.49
C VAL A 8 -41.12 13.09 32.43
N CYS A 9 -39.87 13.16 32.89
CA CYS A 9 -38.74 12.63 32.14
C CYS A 9 -38.97 11.13 31.98
N LEU A 10 -38.97 10.58 30.76
CA LEU A 10 -38.63 9.19 30.46
C LEU A 10 -38.70 9.00 28.93
N GLY A 11 -37.54 9.00 28.29
CA GLY A 11 -37.39 8.78 26.86
C GLY A 11 -35.94 8.81 26.39
N LEU A 12 -35.00 8.43 27.26
CA LEU A 12 -33.66 8.02 26.84
C LEU A 12 -33.78 6.59 26.31
N GLY A 13 -33.55 6.39 25.01
CA GLY A 13 -33.66 5.08 24.36
C GLY A 13 -32.82 5.01 23.10
N TRP A 14 -31.52 5.25 23.29
CA TRP A 14 -30.39 4.77 22.48
C TRP A 14 -30.55 4.73 20.95
N LEU A 15 -30.08 5.81 20.32
CA LEU A 15 -29.48 5.74 19.00
C LEU A 15 -28.23 4.84 19.10
N LEU A 16 -28.39 3.54 18.85
CA LEU A 16 -27.27 2.68 18.48
C LEU A 16 -26.87 3.04 17.05
N THR A 17 -26.23 4.19 16.87
CA THR A 17 -25.22 4.35 15.82
C THR A 17 -24.09 3.41 16.18
N GLY A 18 -24.25 2.13 15.79
CA GLY A 18 -23.15 1.20 15.74
C GLY A 18 -22.12 1.83 14.82
N CYS A 19 -21.00 2.27 15.37
CA CYS A 19 -19.78 2.43 14.59
C CYS A 19 -19.55 1.08 13.95
N ALA A 20 -19.89 0.93 12.67
CA ALA A 20 -19.43 -0.20 11.90
C ALA A 20 -17.90 -0.11 11.96
N THR A 21 -17.30 -0.89 12.85
CA THR A 21 -15.88 -1.18 12.81
C THR A 21 -15.65 -1.64 11.38
N ARG A 22 -14.93 -0.81 10.62
CA ARG A 22 -14.62 -1.10 9.22
C ARG A 22 -13.70 -2.30 9.25
N SER A 23 -14.30 -3.48 9.24
CA SER A 23 -13.61 -4.75 9.20
C SER A 23 -13.12 -4.95 7.79
N GLY A 24 -11.92 -4.46 7.55
CA GLY A 24 -11.27 -4.47 6.25
C GLY A 24 -9.84 -4.95 6.44
N THR A 25 -9.26 -5.49 5.39
CA THR A 25 -7.84 -5.81 5.40
C THR A 25 -7.06 -4.50 5.46
N VAL A 26 -6.10 -4.38 6.38
CA VAL A 26 -5.35 -3.13 6.58
C VAL A 26 -3.87 -3.38 6.33
N VAL A 27 -3.25 -2.48 5.57
CA VAL A 27 -1.80 -2.30 5.59
C VAL A 27 -1.47 -1.43 6.79
N GLU A 28 -0.68 -1.97 7.70
CA GLU A 28 -0.26 -1.26 8.90
C GLU A 28 0.72 -0.14 8.53
N GLY A 29 0.26 1.10 8.68
CA GLY A 29 1.05 2.30 8.41
C GLY A 29 1.26 2.62 6.92
N SER A 30 1.95 3.74 6.68
CA SER A 30 2.31 4.17 5.32
C SER A 30 3.62 3.53 4.86
N LEU A 31 3.64 3.08 3.61
CA LEU A 31 4.87 2.63 2.95
C LEU A 31 5.78 3.84 2.71
N GLN A 32 6.92 3.87 3.38
CA GLN A 32 7.85 4.98 3.32
C GLN A 32 8.88 4.77 2.20
N PRO A 33 9.44 5.86 1.61
CA PRO A 33 10.47 5.76 0.58
C PRO A 33 11.64 4.83 0.93
N ARG A 34 12.03 4.80 2.20
CA ARG A 34 13.11 3.92 2.71
C ARG A 34 12.83 2.41 2.63
N HIS A 35 11.57 2.00 2.50
CA HIS A 35 11.20 0.59 2.32
C HIS A 35 11.52 0.11 0.90
N PHE A 36 11.70 1.02 -0.06
CA PHE A 36 12.07 0.71 -1.44
C PHE A 36 13.60 0.71 -1.57
N ARG A 37 14.23 -0.40 -1.17
CA ARG A 37 15.69 -0.58 -1.32
C ARG A 37 16.03 -1.04 -2.72
N PHE A 38 16.24 -0.07 -3.60
CA PHE A 38 16.63 -0.35 -4.97
C PHE A 38 18.09 -0.79 -5.09
N VAL A 39 18.32 -1.86 -5.83
CA VAL A 39 19.63 -2.28 -6.34
C VAL A 39 19.61 -2.20 -7.85
N THR A 40 20.71 -1.76 -8.45
CA THR A 40 20.85 -1.75 -9.91
C THR A 40 21.07 -3.19 -10.38
N VAL A 41 20.13 -3.72 -11.18
CA VAL A 41 20.18 -5.09 -11.72
C VAL A 41 20.65 -5.11 -13.18
N VAL A 42 20.44 -4.00 -13.90
CA VAL A 42 21.00 -3.77 -15.23
C VAL A 42 21.69 -2.43 -15.19
N SER A 43 23.02 -2.43 -15.33
CA SER A 43 23.80 -1.19 -15.41
C SER A 43 23.52 -0.46 -16.71
N LYS A 44 23.62 0.88 -16.66
CA LYS A 44 23.61 1.69 -17.88
C LYS A 44 25.00 1.64 -18.51
N THR A 45 25.10 1.15 -19.75
CA THR A 45 26.35 1.05 -20.51
C THR A 45 26.46 2.08 -21.63
N GLU A 46 25.33 2.62 -22.10
CA GLU A 46 25.25 3.58 -23.21
C GLU A 46 24.52 4.86 -22.78
N PRO A 47 24.71 6.00 -23.48
CA PRO A 47 24.11 7.29 -23.09
C PRO A 47 22.58 7.34 -23.16
N GLU A 48 21.97 6.42 -23.91
CA GLU A 48 20.54 6.36 -24.22
C GLU A 48 19.68 5.88 -23.03
N GLU A 49 18.36 5.70 -23.25
CA GLU A 49 17.47 5.09 -22.28
C GLU A 49 17.96 3.70 -21.89
N GLY A 50 17.95 3.39 -20.59
CA GLY A 50 18.35 2.07 -20.16
C GLY A 50 18.78 1.98 -18.72
N GLY A 51 19.21 0.78 -18.38
CA GLY A 51 19.49 0.37 -17.03
C GLY A 51 18.22 0.22 -16.19
N TRP A 52 18.29 -0.70 -15.24
CA TRP A 52 17.17 -1.05 -14.37
C TRP A 52 17.64 -1.18 -12.94
N ARG A 53 16.78 -0.73 -12.04
CA ARG A 53 16.89 -1.04 -10.62
C ARG A 53 15.66 -1.79 -10.16
N GLU A 54 15.86 -2.68 -9.22
CA GLU A 54 14.77 -3.43 -8.59
C GLU A 54 14.79 -3.30 -7.08
N ALA A 55 13.62 -3.35 -6.47
CA ALA A 55 13.43 -3.42 -5.03
C ALA A 55 12.46 -4.56 -4.70
N CYS A 56 12.64 -5.18 -3.53
CA CYS A 56 11.72 -6.16 -2.98
C CYS A 56 10.99 -5.58 -1.78
N LEU A 57 9.67 -5.60 -1.84
CA LEU A 57 8.81 -5.14 -0.75
C LEU A 57 7.93 -6.29 -0.28
N GLN A 58 7.89 -6.51 1.02
CA GLN A 58 7.00 -7.45 1.68
C GLN A 58 6.04 -6.66 2.57
N VAL A 59 4.76 -6.68 2.23
CA VAL A 59 3.73 -5.92 2.93
C VAL A 59 2.84 -6.89 3.72
N PRO A 60 2.76 -6.77 5.05
CA PRO A 60 1.86 -7.62 5.83
C PRO A 60 0.44 -7.10 5.66
N LEU A 61 -0.44 -7.94 5.11
CA LEU A 61 -1.87 -7.69 5.11
C LEU A 61 -2.44 -8.39 6.33
N ARG A 62 -3.10 -7.62 7.19
CA ARG A 62 -3.72 -8.16 8.40
C ARG A 62 -5.24 -8.07 8.32
N ARG A 63 -5.90 -9.09 8.85
CA ARG A 63 -7.33 -9.09 9.15
C ARG A 63 -7.54 -8.86 10.65
N ASP A 64 -8.68 -8.30 11.00
CA ASP A 64 -9.13 -8.17 12.39
C ASP A 64 -9.18 -9.51 13.15
N THR A 65 -9.29 -10.64 12.44
CA THR A 65 -9.25 -11.98 13.05
C THR A 65 -7.85 -12.41 13.49
N GLY A 66 -6.82 -11.60 13.23
CA GLY A 66 -5.42 -11.93 13.46
C GLY A 66 -4.75 -12.70 12.32
N GLU A 67 -5.46 -12.99 11.23
CA GLU A 67 -4.86 -13.58 10.02
C GLU A 67 -3.84 -12.60 9.41
N VAL A 68 -2.63 -13.08 9.14
CA VAL A 68 -1.56 -12.30 8.50
C VAL A 68 -1.15 -12.98 7.20
N PHE A 69 -1.15 -12.22 6.11
CA PHE A 69 -0.66 -12.65 4.80
C PHE A 69 0.45 -11.72 4.32
N LEU A 70 1.61 -12.28 3.97
CA LEU A 70 2.74 -11.49 3.49
C LEU A 70 2.68 -11.28 1.98
N CYS A 71 2.23 -10.10 1.56
CA CYS A 71 2.15 -9.73 0.15
C CYS A 71 3.54 -9.33 -0.39
N THR A 72 4.11 -10.19 -1.25
CA THR A 72 5.39 -9.92 -1.91
C THR A 72 5.20 -9.12 -3.20
N LEU A 73 6.02 -8.08 -3.36
CA LEU A 73 6.03 -7.16 -4.50
C LEU A 73 7.48 -6.98 -4.99
N GLY A 74 7.75 -7.34 -6.24
CA GLY A 74 8.97 -6.95 -6.93
C GLY A 74 8.73 -5.66 -7.71
N ILE A 75 9.52 -4.62 -7.46
CA ILE A 75 9.36 -3.30 -8.08
C ILE A 75 10.53 -3.05 -9.00
N GLY A 76 10.28 -2.89 -10.30
CA GLY A 76 11.28 -2.49 -11.28
C GLY A 76 11.09 -1.06 -11.73
N MET A 77 12.18 -0.30 -11.73
CA MET A 77 12.23 1.09 -12.19
C MET A 77 13.37 1.28 -13.18
N PRO A 78 13.16 2.01 -14.29
CA PRO A 78 14.26 2.40 -15.17
C PRO A 78 15.20 3.36 -14.44
N LEU A 79 16.49 3.34 -14.80
CA LEU A 79 17.43 4.37 -14.31
C LEU A 79 17.20 5.72 -15.01
N GLN A 80 16.68 5.71 -16.23
CA GLN A 80 16.41 6.89 -17.05
C GLN A 80 15.23 6.66 -17.99
N THR A 81 14.46 7.72 -18.25
CA THR A 81 13.44 7.77 -19.31
C THR A 81 13.57 9.07 -20.11
N THR A 82 13.06 9.12 -21.34
CA THR A 82 13.04 10.34 -22.16
C THR A 82 12.34 11.48 -21.46
N ARG A 83 11.23 11.20 -20.76
CA ARG A 83 10.41 12.22 -20.10
C ARG A 83 11.06 12.80 -18.85
N MET A 84 11.79 11.99 -18.08
CA MET A 84 12.31 12.38 -16.77
C MET A 84 13.82 12.57 -16.73
N GLY A 85 14.54 12.18 -17.79
CA GLY A 85 15.99 12.03 -17.74
C GLY A 85 16.41 10.97 -16.73
N LEU A 86 17.61 11.11 -16.17
CA LEU A 86 18.11 10.25 -15.09
C LEU A 86 17.19 10.37 -13.87
N ILE A 87 16.75 9.23 -13.34
CA ILE A 87 15.89 9.16 -12.16
C ILE A 87 16.78 8.84 -10.96
N PRO A 88 17.06 9.77 -10.03
CA PRO A 88 17.84 9.47 -8.84
C PRO A 88 17.16 8.43 -7.95
N THR A 89 17.94 7.65 -7.18
CA THR A 89 17.38 6.62 -6.28
C THR A 89 16.34 7.18 -5.32
N ARG A 90 16.61 8.34 -4.70
CA ARG A 90 15.67 9.00 -3.79
C ARG A 90 14.34 9.38 -4.47
N LEU A 91 14.40 9.78 -5.75
CA LEU A 91 13.19 10.10 -6.51
C LEU A 91 12.39 8.83 -6.83
N ALA A 92 13.06 7.75 -7.26
CA ALA A 92 12.42 6.47 -7.49
C ALA A 92 11.74 5.94 -6.22
N GLN A 93 12.42 6.01 -5.07
CA GLN A 93 11.86 5.64 -3.77
C GLN A 93 10.60 6.42 -3.41
N ARG A 94 10.62 7.75 -3.61
CA ARG A 94 9.47 8.60 -3.34
C ARG A 94 8.29 8.27 -4.24
N ILE A 95 8.51 8.19 -5.56
CA ILE A 95 7.44 7.86 -6.51
C ILE A 95 6.83 6.49 -6.21
N SER A 96 7.67 5.48 -5.95
CA SER A 96 7.18 4.15 -5.60
C SER A 96 6.37 4.14 -4.30
N ALA A 97 6.81 4.86 -3.27
CA ALA A 97 6.05 5.00 -2.03
C ALA A 97 4.71 5.70 -2.24
N ASP A 98 4.70 6.84 -2.94
CA ASP A 98 3.48 7.61 -3.18
C ASP A 98 2.45 6.79 -3.99
N CYS A 99 2.90 6.10 -5.05
CA CYS A 99 2.05 5.24 -5.87
C CYS A 99 1.55 4.00 -5.10
N ALA A 100 2.40 3.38 -4.27
CA ALA A 100 1.99 2.24 -3.47
C ALA A 100 0.97 2.64 -2.39
N ASN A 101 1.16 3.78 -1.72
CA ASN A 101 0.18 4.27 -0.74
C ASN A 101 -1.15 4.64 -1.39
N LEU A 102 -1.13 5.25 -2.59
CA LEU A 102 -2.35 5.54 -3.35
C LEU A 102 -3.10 4.24 -3.73
N ALA A 103 -2.37 3.24 -4.21
CA ALA A 103 -2.94 1.94 -4.55
C ALA A 103 -3.48 1.20 -3.32
N ALA A 104 -2.75 1.25 -2.20
CA ALA A 104 -3.21 0.68 -0.93
C ALA A 104 -4.50 1.35 -0.46
N GLN A 105 -4.56 2.68 -0.51
CA GLN A 105 -5.77 3.43 -0.17
C GLN A 105 -6.95 3.03 -1.07
N ALA A 106 -6.73 2.90 -2.38
CA ALA A 106 -7.77 2.54 -3.33
C ALA A 106 -8.33 1.13 -3.09
N VAL A 107 -7.45 0.13 -2.87
CA VAL A 107 -7.86 -1.28 -2.72
C VAL A 107 -8.42 -1.56 -1.32
N PHE A 108 -7.73 -1.12 -0.27
CA PHE A 108 -8.09 -1.51 1.10
C PHE A 108 -9.27 -0.70 1.65
N SER A 109 -9.56 0.49 1.11
CA SER A 109 -10.77 1.23 1.50
C SER A 109 -12.07 0.59 1.03
N SER A 110 -12.03 -0.24 -0.04
CA SER A 110 -13.17 -0.98 -0.56
C SER A 110 -13.21 -2.45 -0.14
N THR A 111 -12.21 -2.92 0.60
CA THR A 111 -12.11 -4.34 0.99
C THR A 111 -13.07 -4.68 2.13
N THR A 112 -13.66 -5.88 2.08
CA THR A 112 -14.63 -6.37 3.07
C THR A 112 -14.01 -7.44 3.99
N PRO A 113 -14.65 -7.77 5.13
CA PRO A 113 -14.11 -8.76 6.08
C PRO A 113 -14.08 -10.18 5.51
N VAL A 114 -14.70 -10.44 4.36
CA VAL A 114 -14.72 -11.77 3.70
C VAL A 114 -13.76 -11.84 2.51
N THR A 115 -13.17 -10.72 2.08
CA THR A 115 -12.20 -10.72 0.97
C THR A 115 -10.96 -11.53 1.38
N ALA A 116 -10.57 -12.50 0.56
CA ALA A 116 -9.36 -13.30 0.80
C ALA A 116 -8.10 -12.40 0.74
N LEU A 117 -7.18 -12.53 1.71
CA LEU A 117 -5.98 -11.68 1.76
C LEU A 117 -5.10 -11.81 0.50
N GLY A 118 -5.03 -13.01 -0.08
CA GLY A 118 -4.32 -13.24 -1.34
C GLY A 118 -4.95 -12.50 -2.53
N LEU A 119 -6.28 -12.36 -2.56
CA LEU A 119 -6.98 -11.57 -3.57
C LEU A 119 -6.70 -10.08 -3.37
N ALA A 120 -6.78 -9.59 -2.13
CA ALA A 120 -6.45 -8.20 -1.81
C ALA A 120 -4.99 -7.85 -2.17
N CYS A 121 -4.05 -8.77 -1.96
CA CYS A 121 -2.65 -8.62 -2.42
C CYS A 121 -2.56 -8.53 -3.95
N THR A 122 -3.35 -9.33 -4.67
CA THR A 122 -3.36 -9.35 -6.14
C THR A 122 -3.91 -8.04 -6.70
N GLU A 123 -5.01 -7.54 -6.13
CA GLU A 123 -5.60 -6.24 -6.49
C GLU A 123 -4.66 -5.09 -6.15
N PHE A 124 -4.04 -5.12 -4.97
CA PHE A 124 -3.04 -4.14 -4.56
C PHE A 124 -1.86 -4.09 -5.53
N ARG A 125 -1.30 -5.25 -5.88
CA ARG A 125 -0.19 -5.36 -6.85
C ARG A 125 -0.59 -4.78 -8.22
N SER A 126 -1.77 -5.14 -8.72
CA SER A 126 -2.26 -4.66 -10.01
C SER A 126 -2.45 -3.15 -10.01
N THR A 127 -3.13 -2.61 -9.00
CA THR A 127 -3.39 -1.17 -8.85
C THR A 127 -2.10 -0.38 -8.68
N PHE A 128 -1.14 -0.91 -7.92
CA PHE A 128 0.19 -0.31 -7.79
C PHE A 128 0.94 -0.32 -9.12
N GLY A 129 0.88 -1.41 -9.89
CA GLY A 129 1.46 -1.47 -11.23
C GLY A 129 0.88 -0.42 -12.19
N ILE A 130 -0.44 -0.23 -12.16
CA ILE A 130 -1.12 0.82 -12.96
C ILE A 130 -0.65 2.21 -12.52
N ALA A 131 -0.66 2.51 -11.22
CA ALA A 131 -0.24 3.81 -10.70
C ALA A 131 1.23 4.11 -11.04
N LEU A 132 2.11 3.13 -10.85
CA LEU A 132 3.55 3.29 -11.07
C LEU A 132 3.88 3.45 -12.57
N SER A 133 3.24 2.66 -13.45
CA SER A 133 3.43 2.77 -14.90
C SER A 133 2.91 4.09 -15.46
N GLY A 134 1.85 4.65 -14.88
CA GLY A 134 1.37 5.99 -15.18
C GLY A 134 2.33 7.10 -14.74
N ALA A 135 3.05 6.90 -13.63
CA ALA A 135 4.03 7.87 -13.11
C ALA A 135 5.39 7.76 -13.82
N VAL A 136 5.86 6.54 -14.10
CA VAL A 136 7.15 6.25 -14.74
C VAL A 136 6.96 5.18 -15.80
N ILE A 137 7.06 5.61 -17.06
CA ILE A 137 6.96 4.72 -18.23
C ILE A 137 8.05 3.64 -18.13
N GLY A 138 7.67 2.38 -18.40
CA GLY A 138 8.56 1.23 -18.34
C GLY A 138 8.74 0.64 -16.93
N SER A 139 8.20 1.26 -15.88
CA SER A 139 8.19 0.65 -14.55
C SER A 139 7.31 -0.61 -14.50
N ARG A 140 7.60 -1.51 -13.55
CA ARG A 140 6.89 -2.78 -13.39
C ARG A 140 6.69 -3.14 -11.92
N VAL A 141 5.58 -3.81 -11.63
CA VAL A 141 5.31 -4.42 -10.32
C VAL A 141 4.96 -5.89 -10.53
N GLY A 142 5.76 -6.78 -9.95
CA GLY A 142 5.66 -8.23 -10.11
C GLY A 142 5.35 -8.96 -8.81
N GLN A 143 5.02 -10.24 -8.95
CA GLN A 143 4.73 -11.14 -7.82
C GLN A 143 5.96 -11.77 -7.18
N ARG A 144 7.11 -11.68 -7.87
CA ARG A 144 8.40 -12.19 -7.41
C ARG A 144 9.40 -11.05 -7.32
N CYS A 145 10.30 -11.14 -6.36
CA CYS A 145 11.44 -10.24 -6.25
C CYS A 145 12.60 -10.75 -7.11
N HIS A 146 13.44 -9.83 -7.57
CA HIS A 146 14.70 -10.18 -8.22
C HIS A 146 15.66 -10.81 -7.21
N GLU A 147 16.47 -11.78 -7.63
CA GLU A 147 17.35 -12.55 -6.74
C GLU A 147 18.39 -11.68 -6.00
N GLN A 148 18.78 -10.56 -6.62
CA GLN A 148 19.74 -9.59 -6.05
C GLN A 148 19.11 -8.63 -5.04
N THR A 149 17.78 -8.63 -4.88
CA THR A 149 17.09 -7.73 -3.95
C THR A 149 16.88 -8.37 -2.59
N THR A 150 17.06 -7.60 -1.52
CA THR A 150 16.74 -8.05 -0.16
C THR A 150 15.41 -7.41 0.28
N PRO A 151 14.39 -8.21 0.66
CA PRO A 151 13.14 -7.66 1.18
C PRO A 151 13.40 -6.83 2.43
N VAL A 152 12.77 -5.66 2.49
CA VAL A 152 12.61 -4.96 3.76
C VAL A 152 11.49 -5.66 4.51
N LEU A 153 11.85 -6.38 5.57
CA LEU A 153 10.86 -6.97 6.47
C LEU A 153 10.11 -5.85 7.19
N PRO A 154 8.77 -5.89 7.24
CA PRO A 154 8.02 -5.00 8.10
C PRO A 154 8.44 -5.25 9.55
N GLY A 155 8.65 -4.18 10.31
CA GLY A 155 8.75 -4.32 11.76
C GLY A 155 7.42 -4.85 12.28
N PHE A 156 7.39 -6.08 12.79
CA PHE A 156 6.22 -6.57 13.51
C PHE A 156 6.14 -5.78 14.81
N GLN A 157 5.18 -4.87 14.93
CA GLN A 157 4.71 -4.49 16.25
C GLN A 157 3.72 -5.58 16.66
N GLU A 158 4.08 -6.31 17.72
CA GLU A 158 3.08 -7.12 18.44
C GLU A 158 2.05 -6.17 19.08
N PRO A 159 0.76 -6.55 19.08
CA PRO A 159 -0.32 -5.72 19.61
C PRO A 159 -0.18 -5.39 21.10
#